data_AF-A0A1Y3BFN0-F1
#
_entry.id   AF-A0A1Y3BFN0-F1
#
_cell.length_a   1.000
_cell.length_b   1.000
_cell.length_c   1.000
_cell.angle_alpha   90.00
_cell.angle_beta   90.00
_cell.angle_gamma   90.00
#
_symmetry.space_group_name_H-M   'P 1'
#
loop_
_entity.id
_entity.type
_entity.pdbx_description
1 polymer ?
#
loop_
_entity_poly.entity_id
_entity_poly.type
_entity_poly.pdbx_seq_one_letter_code
_entity_poly.pdbx_strand_id
1 'polypeptide(L)'
;MFMYFLRGSLPWQGLKADTLKERYAKIGETKQSTPIEILCEGYPEEFATYVRYVRRLDFFETPDYEYLRNLFIKLFEREGHKNDGIYDWTEKQQQ
;
A
#
# COMPACT_ATOMS: atom_id res chain seq x y z
N MET A 1 -2.82 -1.15 2.50
CA MET A 1 -3.99 -0.43 1.98
C MET A 1 -3.62 0.39 0.75
N PHE A 2 -2.56 1.19 0.77
CA PHE A 2 -2.16 2.02 -0.37
C PHE A 2 -2.08 1.26 -1.71
N MET A 3 -1.36 0.13 -1.74
CA MET A 3 -1.27 -0.67 -2.97
C MET A 3 -2.61 -1.24 -3.44
N TYR A 4 -3.58 -1.43 -2.55
CA TYR A 4 -4.92 -1.85 -2.96
C TYR A 4 -5.66 -0.72 -3.67
N PHE A 5 -5.63 0.51 -3.15
CA PHE A 5 -6.26 1.66 -3.80
C PHE A 5 -5.64 1.95 -5.16
N LEU A 6 -4.31 1.90 -5.25
CA LEU A 6 -3.57 2.17 -6.47
C LEU A 6 -3.78 1.11 -7.56
N ARG A 7 -3.86 -0.18 -7.18
CA ARG A 7 -3.98 -1.31 -8.12
C ARG A 7 -5.41 -1.77 -8.36
N GLY A 8 -6.36 -1.32 -7.53
CA GLY A 8 -7.73 -1.85 -7.45
C GLY A 8 -7.85 -3.28 -6.89
N SER A 9 -6.76 -4.05 -6.87
CA SER A 9 -6.70 -5.41 -6.33
C SER A 9 -5.29 -5.77 -5.87
N LEU A 10 -5.19 -6.79 -5.00
CA LEU A 10 -3.96 -7.34 -4.46
C LEU A 10 -3.75 -8.77 -4.94
N PRO A 11 -2.49 -9.23 -5.11
CA PRO A 11 -2.19 -10.57 -5.63
C PRO A 11 -2.81 -11.73 -4.84
N TRP A 12 -3.09 -11.53 -3.56
CA TRP A 12 -3.70 -12.53 -2.67
C TRP A 12 -5.23 -12.44 -2.58
N GLN A 13 -5.89 -11.67 -3.44
CA GLN A 13 -7.35 -11.64 -3.53
C GLN A 13 -7.87 -12.78 -4.41
N GLY A 14 -9.09 -13.26 -4.13
CA GLY A 14 -9.76 -14.28 -4.96
C GLY A 14 -9.19 -15.71 -4.87
N LEU A 15 -8.23 -15.97 -3.98
CA LEU A 15 -7.66 -17.31 -3.80
C LEU A 15 -8.73 -18.32 -3.35
N LYS A 16 -8.84 -19.42 -4.10
CA LYS A 16 -9.76 -20.53 -3.81
C LYS A 16 -9.15 -21.48 -2.77
N ALA A 17 -9.94 -21.87 -1.79
CA ALA A 17 -9.60 -22.87 -0.77
C ALA A 17 -10.89 -23.49 -0.21
N ASP A 18 -10.80 -24.72 0.29
CA ASP A 18 -11.97 -25.47 0.76
C ASP A 18 -12.33 -25.10 2.20
N THR A 19 -11.32 -24.67 2.98
CA THR A 19 -11.51 -24.18 4.35
C THR A 19 -11.01 -22.76 4.54
N LEU A 20 -11.55 -22.08 5.56
CA LEU A 20 -11.09 -20.75 5.95
C LEU A 20 -9.62 -20.75 6.38
N LYS A 21 -9.18 -21.80 7.08
CA LYS A 21 -7.79 -21.97 7.53
C LYS A 21 -6.82 -22.04 6.34
N GLU A 22 -7.14 -22.86 5.34
CA GLU A 22 -6.37 -22.95 4.10
C GLU A 22 -6.37 -21.63 3.33
N ARG A 23 -7.51 -20.93 3.29
CA ARG A 23 -7.60 -19.61 2.64
C ARG A 23 -6.62 -18.63 3.27
N TYR A 24 -6.57 -18.54 4.59
CA TYR A 24 -5.61 -17.67 5.29
C TYR A 24 -4.16 -18.10 5.09
N ALA A 25 -3.88 -19.42 5.07
CA ALA A 25 -2.55 -19.93 4.78
C ALA A 25 -2.08 -19.53 3.37
N LYS A 26 -2.92 -19.73 2.34
CA LYS A 26 -2.63 -19.32 0.96
C LYS A 26 -2.43 -17.81 0.81
N ILE A 27 -3.23 -17.00 1.51
CA ILE A 27 -3.05 -15.54 1.55
C ILE A 27 -1.69 -15.19 2.17
N GLY A 28 -1.33 -15.83 3.28
CA GLY A 28 -0.04 -15.65 3.95
C GLY A 28 1.14 -16.01 3.05
N GLU A 29 1.09 -17.18 2.43
CA GLU A 29 2.10 -17.64 1.48
C GLU A 29 2.24 -16.68 0.30
N THR A 30 1.13 -16.26 -0.33
CA THR A 30 1.14 -15.32 -1.45
C THR A 30 1.73 -13.97 -1.05
N LYS A 31 1.42 -13.47 0.16
CA LYS A 31 2.00 -12.22 0.69
C LYS A 31 3.51 -12.31 0.92
N GLN A 32 4.00 -13.49 1.34
CA GLN A 32 5.42 -13.75 1.57
C GLN A 32 6.17 -13.92 0.24
N SER A 33 5.58 -14.64 -0.72
CA SER A 33 6.21 -14.93 -2.01
C SER A 33 6.14 -13.78 -3.01
N THR A 34 5.24 -12.80 -2.82
CA THR A 34 5.18 -11.58 -3.64
C THR A 34 6.29 -10.62 -3.23
N PRO A 35 7.32 -10.37 -4.08
CA PRO A 35 8.36 -9.37 -3.81
C PRO A 35 7.76 -7.96 -3.74
N ILE A 36 8.40 -7.07 -2.97
CA ILE A 36 7.91 -5.69 -2.80
C ILE A 36 7.97 -4.96 -4.13
N GLU A 37 9.00 -5.24 -4.93
CA GLU A 37 9.27 -4.69 -6.24
C GLU A 37 8.14 -5.05 -7.22
N ILE A 38 7.64 -6.29 -7.16
CA ILE A 38 6.50 -6.73 -7.98
C ILE A 38 5.19 -6.12 -7.46
N LEU A 39 5.01 -6.06 -6.14
CA LEU A 39 3.81 -5.46 -5.56
C LEU A 39 3.68 -3.99 -5.96
N CYS A 40 4.80 -3.25 -5.97
CA CYS A 40 4.85 -1.81 -6.20
C CYS A 40 5.23 -1.42 -7.63
N GLU A 41 5.38 -2.39 -8.54
CA GLU A 41 5.73 -2.16 -9.94
C GLU A 41 4.76 -1.17 -10.60
N GLY A 42 5.31 -0.18 -11.31
CA GLY A 42 4.56 0.87 -12.01
C GLY A 42 4.07 2.03 -11.13
N TYR A 43 4.41 2.05 -9.84
CA TYR A 43 4.07 3.12 -8.90
C TYR A 43 5.33 3.82 -8.35
N PRO A 44 5.20 5.02 -7.78
CA PRO A 44 6.35 5.74 -7.19
C PRO A 44 7.12 4.92 -6.15
N GLU A 45 8.44 5.04 -6.16
CA GLU A 45 9.38 4.28 -5.33
C GLU A 45 9.15 4.48 -3.82
N GLU A 46 8.53 5.60 -3.42
CA GLU A 46 8.14 5.88 -2.04
C GLU A 46 7.19 4.81 -1.47
N PHE A 47 6.33 4.19 -2.29
CA PHE A 47 5.47 3.08 -1.86
C PHE A 47 6.28 1.83 -1.53
N ALA A 48 7.25 1.46 -2.37
CA ALA A 48 8.15 0.34 -2.10
C ALA A 48 9.01 0.61 -0.87
N THR A 49 9.53 1.84 -0.74
CA THR A 49 10.31 2.30 0.42
C THR A 49 9.51 2.19 1.71
N TYR A 50 8.27 2.67 1.72
CA TYR A 50 7.35 2.54 2.86
C TYR A 50 7.15 1.07 3.23
N VAL A 51 6.85 0.19 2.26
CA VAL A 51 6.60 -1.23 2.51
C VAL A 51 7.85 -1.94 3.05
N ARG A 52 9.05 -1.60 2.54
CA ARG A 52 10.32 -2.11 3.07
C ARG A 52 10.54 -1.67 4.51
N TYR A 53 10.30 -0.39 4.81
CA TYR A 53 10.45 0.15 6.16
C TYR A 53 9.55 -0.62 7.14
N VAL A 54 8.24 -0.67 6.89
CA VAL A 54 7.29 -1.29 7.82
C VAL A 54 7.49 -2.81 7.98
N ARG A 55 8.08 -3.50 7.00
CA ARG A 55 8.42 -4.93 7.09
C ARG A 55 9.70 -5.20 7.91
N ARG A 56 10.55 -4.18 8.11
CA ARG A 56 11.83 -4.31 8.84
C ARG A 56 11.74 -3.91 10.30
N LEU A 57 10.65 -3.27 10.71
CA LEU A 57 10.44 -2.86 12.10
C LEU A 57 10.49 -4.07 13.04
N ASP A 58 11.22 -3.94 14.14
CA ASP A 58 11.19 -4.92 15.21
C ASP A 58 9.86 -4.87 15.98
N PHE A 59 9.55 -5.95 16.71
CA PHE A 59 8.26 -6.11 17.40
C PHE A 59 7.93 -4.99 18.40
N PHE A 60 8.93 -4.42 19.06
CA PHE A 60 8.79 -3.32 20.02
C PHE A 60 9.28 -1.96 19.47
N GLU A 61 9.69 -1.92 18.20
CA GLU A 61 10.20 -0.70 17.60
C GLU A 61 9.07 0.31 17.38
N THR A 62 9.30 1.55 17.80
CA THR A 62 8.39 2.64 17.48
C THR A 62 8.69 3.15 16.07
N PRO A 63 7.72 3.13 15.13
CA PRO A 63 7.93 3.65 13.79
C PRO A 63 8.28 5.15 13.80
N ASP A 64 9.17 5.57 12.90
CA ASP A 64 9.38 6.98 12.58
C ASP A 64 8.24 7.49 11.70
N TYR A 65 7.17 7.93 12.36
CA TYR A 65 5.98 8.44 11.68
C TYR A 65 6.24 9.72 10.89
N GLU A 66 7.21 10.53 11.30
CA GLU A 66 7.56 11.77 10.60
C GLU A 66 8.22 11.44 9.27
N TYR A 67 9.20 10.54 9.26
CA TYR A 67 9.81 10.02 8.04
C TYR A 67 8.76 9.43 7.08
N LEU A 68 7.88 8.56 7.59
CA LEU A 68 6.87 7.90 6.76
C LEU A 68 5.87 8.88 6.14
N ARG A 69 5.46 9.93 6.86
CA ARG A 69 4.63 11.00 6.31
C ARG A 69 5.38 11.82 5.27
N ASN A 70 6.64 12.17 5.56
CA ASN A 70 7.46 12.99 4.68
C ASN A 70 7.79 12.31 3.34
N LEU A 71 7.83 10.97 3.27
CA LEU A 71 7.91 10.24 1.99
C LEU A 71 6.78 10.65 1.05
N PHE A 72 5.54 10.60 1.54
CA PHE A 72 4.37 10.90 0.71
C PHE A 72 4.14 12.39 0.51
N ILE A 73 4.45 13.25 1.48
CA ILE A 73 4.36 14.71 1.33
C ILE A 73 5.30 15.18 0.21
N LYS A 74 6.56 14.73 0.23
CA LYS A 74 7.55 15.10 -0.81
C LYS A 74 7.17 14.57 -2.18
N LEU A 75 6.65 13.34 -2.26
CA LEU A 75 6.10 12.79 -3.49
C LEU A 75 4.93 13.67 -3.99
N PHE A 76 3.98 13.99 -3.12
CA PHE A 76 2.80 14.79 -3.44
C PHE A 76 3.18 16.18 -3.99
N GLU A 77 4.15 16.85 -3.36
CA GLU A 77 4.70 18.12 -3.83
C GLU A 77 5.44 17.98 -5.16
N ARG A 78 6.24 16.92 -5.34
CA ARG A 78 6.99 16.65 -6.58
C ARG A 78 6.08 16.42 -7.78
N GLU A 79 4.96 15.72 -7.58
CA GLU A 79 3.92 15.52 -8.60
C GLU A 79 3.07 16.78 -8.85
N GLY A 80 3.32 17.86 -8.10
CA GLY A 80 2.65 19.16 -8.29
C GLY A 80 1.22 19.22 -7.73
N HIS A 81 0.85 18.28 -6.86
CA HIS A 81 -0.47 18.28 -6.24
C HIS A 81 -0.60 19.38 -5.18
N LYS A 82 -1.84 19.84 -4.96
CA LYS A 82 -2.18 20.83 -3.94
C LYS A 82 -3.01 20.18 -2.86
N ASN A 83 -2.70 20.48 -1.61
CA ASN A 83 -3.49 20.00 -0.48
C ASN A 83 -4.73 20.89 -0.29
N ASP A 84 -5.66 20.79 -1.24
CA ASP A 84 -6.88 21.61 -1.34
C ASP A 84 -8.14 20.92 -0.79
N GLY A 85 -8.02 19.66 -0.35
CA GLY A 85 -9.13 18.86 0.16
C GLY A 85 -10.06 18.32 -0.94
N ILE A 86 -9.66 18.42 -2.21
CA ILE A 86 -10.39 17.84 -3.34
C ILE A 86 -9.88 16.42 -3.59
N TYR A 87 -10.78 15.44 -3.49
CA TYR A 87 -10.50 14.02 -3.72
C TYR A 87 -11.33 13.50 -4.90
N ASP A 88 -11.01 12.30 -5.40
CA ASP A 88 -11.69 11.66 -6.52
C ASP A 88 -13.23 11.54 -6.37
N TRP A 89 -13.73 11.58 -5.13
CA TRP A 89 -15.17 11.53 -4.82
C TRP A 89 -15.79 12.90 -4.51
N THR A 90 -15.01 13.96 -4.38
CA THR A 90 -15.51 15.31 -4.07
C THR A 90 -16.34 15.88 -5.24
N GLU A 91 -15.93 15.62 -6.49
CA GLU A 91 -16.66 16.11 -7.68
C GLU A 91 -17.94 15.32 -7.99
N LYS A 92 -18.06 14.09 -7.48
CA LYS A 92 -19.21 13.21 -7.76
C LYS A 92 -20.47 13.54 -6.94
N GLN A 93 -20.42 14.51 -6.02
CA GLN A 93 -21.56 14.89 -5.18
C GLN A 93 -22.40 16.05 -5.75
N GLN A 94 -22.07 16.56 -6.94
CA GLN A 94 -22.79 17.67 -7.59
C GLN A 94 -23.69 17.24 -8.77
N GLN A 95 -24.02 15.95 -8.90
CA GLN A 95 -24.99 15.44 -9.88
C GLN A 95 -26.15 14.72 -9.21
#